data_AF-I1YLQ7-F1
#
_entry.id   AF-I1YLQ7-F1
#
_cell.length_a   1.000
_cell.length_b   1.000
_cell.length_c   1.000
_cell.angle_alpha   90.00
_cell.angle_beta   90.00
_cell.angle_gamma   90.00
#
_symmetry.space_group_name_H-M   'P 1'
#
loop_
_entity.id
_entity.type
_entity.pdbx_description
1 polymer ?
#
loop_
_entity_poly.entity_id
_entity_poly.type
_entity_poly.pdbx_seq_one_letter_code
_entity_poly.pdbx_strand_id
1 'polypeptide(L)'
;MKKVSSLSGIFDLLRPISWIALISLLALSSRAISYDWLLLAALWLALAVSAGVWAIQQPWIKEAKRPFERHTSIALSILLIPILAYIVALASGVILERISAARYDKARIEFMTDPDGFPFIKNFALEHYGAHVVLTSPVSGWTTSSFPLPHASAAFMAIGPGFCELTLNQENVLRGFSGDDPGLWVKGVMIHELAHCLDISRDMPSFTNNKIGIKSIAPTAAGNVVDLESHIEAANGLATKRWREALADVFAVGYWRMVEPSANKLVADLKEKRRNGATAHTTSCWIQYAANAPLPDNLSSLLSWADEIRTTAHCALQHKRS
;
A
#
# COMPACT_ATOMS: atom_id res chain seq x y z
N MET A 1 -21.56 51.68 -24.18
CA MET A 1 -21.16 50.26 -24.04
C MET A 1 -19.79 50.20 -23.39
N LYS A 2 -19.68 49.76 -22.12
CA LYS A 2 -18.38 49.52 -21.49
C LYS A 2 -17.77 48.27 -22.13
N LYS A 3 -16.56 48.39 -22.71
CA LYS A 3 -15.72 47.24 -23.08
C LYS A 3 -15.45 46.45 -21.79
N VAL A 4 -16.21 45.39 -21.57
CA VAL A 4 -15.84 44.35 -20.61
C VAL A 4 -14.58 43.72 -21.20
N SER A 5 -13.42 43.99 -20.60
CA SER A 5 -12.17 43.41 -21.05
C SER A 5 -12.26 41.90 -20.88
N SER A 6 -11.88 41.13 -21.90
CA SER A 6 -11.89 39.65 -21.86
C SER A 6 -11.09 39.07 -20.68
N LEU A 7 -10.20 39.87 -20.10
CA LEU A 7 -9.46 39.58 -18.87
C LEU A 7 -10.35 39.50 -17.62
N SER A 8 -11.43 40.27 -17.50
CA SER A 8 -12.27 40.23 -16.28
C SER A 8 -12.97 38.88 -16.13
N GLY A 9 -13.48 38.32 -17.23
CA GLY A 9 -14.14 37.01 -17.23
C GLY A 9 -13.19 35.86 -16.85
N ILE A 10 -11.90 35.97 -17.20
CA ILE A 10 -10.87 35.00 -16.79
C ILE A 10 -10.64 35.07 -15.28
N PHE A 11 -10.55 36.27 -14.71
CA PHE A 11 -10.41 36.43 -13.25
C PHE A 11 -11.64 35.98 -12.48
N ASP A 12 -12.84 36.16 -13.04
CA ASP A 12 -14.09 35.68 -12.45
C ASP A 12 -14.16 34.14 -12.43
N LEU A 13 -13.54 33.46 -13.41
CA LEU A 13 -13.39 32.00 -13.42
C LEU A 13 -12.26 31.51 -12.50
N LEU A 14 -11.12 32.21 -12.44
CA LEU A 14 -9.95 31.77 -11.67
C LEU A 14 -10.15 31.90 -10.16
N ARG A 15 -10.88 32.93 -9.70
CA ARG A 15 -11.14 33.16 -8.26
C ARG A 15 -11.77 31.96 -7.53
N PRO A 16 -12.89 31.38 -7.98
CA PRO A 16 -13.48 30.21 -7.32
C PRO A 16 -12.54 29.00 -7.40
N ILE A 17 -11.79 28.82 -8.48
CA ILE A 17 -10.80 27.74 -8.62
C ILE A 17 -9.67 27.88 -7.61
N SER A 18 -9.13 29.09 -7.42
CA SER A 18 -8.10 29.37 -6.40
C SER A 18 -8.63 29.14 -4.98
N TRP A 19 -9.89 29.48 -4.72
CA TRP A 19 -10.55 29.21 -3.45
C TRP A 19 -10.68 27.71 -3.16
N ILE A 20 -11.17 26.95 -4.14
CA ILE A 20 -11.26 25.49 -4.05
C ILE A 20 -9.86 24.91 -3.83
N ALA A 21 -8.86 25.34 -4.59
CA ALA A 21 -7.49 24.87 -4.45
C ALA A 21 -6.90 25.15 -3.06
N LEU A 22 -7.08 26.36 -2.51
CA LEU A 22 -6.59 26.72 -1.18
C LEU A 22 -7.26 25.90 -0.07
N ILE A 23 -8.59 25.74 -0.14
CA ILE A 23 -9.35 24.91 0.82
C ILE A 23 -8.91 23.44 0.71
N SER A 24 -8.77 22.91 -0.51
CA SER A 24 -8.30 21.55 -0.73
C SER A 24 -6.86 21.33 -0.23
N LEU A 25 -5.96 22.28 -0.46
CA LEU A 25 -4.57 22.20 0.02
C LEU A 25 -4.50 22.29 1.54
N LEU A 26 -5.27 23.19 2.16
CA LEU A 26 -5.35 23.28 3.62
C LEU A 26 -5.92 21.99 4.21
N ALA A 27 -6.96 21.42 3.57
CA ALA A 27 -7.56 20.16 3.99
C ALA A 27 -6.57 18.99 3.92
N LEU A 28 -5.87 18.84 2.78
CA LEU A 28 -4.84 17.81 2.60
C LEU A 28 -3.69 17.97 3.60
N SER A 29 -3.23 19.21 3.80
CA SER A 29 -2.16 19.54 4.74
C SER A 29 -2.56 19.24 6.17
N SER A 30 -3.77 19.61 6.60
CA SER A 30 -4.26 19.31 7.95
C SER A 30 -4.32 17.81 8.28
N ARG A 31 -4.44 16.95 7.27
CA ARG A 31 -4.46 15.49 7.43
C ARG A 31 -3.07 14.86 7.34
N ALA A 32 -2.22 15.33 6.43
CA ALA A 32 -0.90 14.78 6.18
C ALA A 32 0.13 15.19 7.24
N ILE A 33 -0.15 16.26 7.98
CA ILE A 33 0.84 16.95 8.80
C ILE A 33 0.66 16.59 10.27
N SER A 34 1.25 15.47 10.64
CA SER A 34 1.87 15.34 11.97
C SER A 34 3.30 15.92 12.00
N TYR A 35 3.84 16.46 10.89
CA TYR A 35 5.28 16.76 10.75
C TYR A 35 5.73 18.12 10.16
N ASP A 36 4.85 19.00 9.64
CA ASP A 36 5.21 20.32 9.05
C ASP A 36 4.22 21.45 9.38
N TRP A 37 4.36 22.02 10.57
CA TRP A 37 3.53 23.14 11.05
C TRP A 37 3.69 24.43 10.22
N LEU A 38 4.81 24.59 9.50
CA LEU A 38 5.09 25.80 8.73
C LEU A 38 4.21 25.87 7.48
N LEU A 39 4.07 24.75 6.76
CA LEU A 39 3.17 24.68 5.60
C LEU A 39 1.72 24.95 6.00
N LEU A 40 1.28 24.37 7.12
CA LEU A 40 -0.07 24.60 7.64
C LEU A 40 -0.31 26.08 7.96
N ALA A 41 0.62 26.71 8.68
CA ALA A 41 0.53 28.13 9.02
C ALA A 41 0.50 29.02 7.76
N ALA A 42 1.34 28.71 6.77
CA ALA A 42 1.39 29.45 5.50
C ALA A 42 0.07 29.37 4.72
N LEU A 43 -0.51 28.17 4.61
CA LEU A 43 -1.80 27.96 3.94
C LEU A 43 -2.95 28.64 4.69
N TRP A 44 -2.92 28.60 6.02
CA TRP A 44 -3.92 29.26 6.86
C TRP A 44 -3.89 30.77 6.68
N LEU A 45 -2.69 31.37 6.65
CA LEU A 45 -2.51 32.80 6.42
C LEU A 45 -2.93 33.19 4.99
N ALA A 46 -2.58 32.39 3.98
CA ALA A 46 -3.03 32.61 2.60
C ALA A 46 -4.57 32.58 2.47
N LEU A 47 -5.23 31.66 3.19
CA LEU A 47 -6.68 31.58 3.22
C LEU A 47 -7.31 32.77 3.96
N ALA A 48 -6.70 33.22 5.07
CA ALA A 48 -7.14 34.39 5.83
C ALA A 48 -7.07 35.68 4.99
N VAL A 49 -5.96 35.89 4.25
CA VAL A 49 -5.81 37.00 3.32
C VAL A 49 -6.86 36.93 2.20
N SER A 50 -7.05 35.74 1.62
CA SER A 50 -8.05 35.52 0.56
C SER A 50 -9.48 35.80 1.06
N ALA A 51 -9.79 35.37 2.28
CA ALA A 51 -11.06 35.65 2.96
C ALA A 51 -11.28 37.15 3.17
N GLY A 52 -10.26 37.88 3.61
CA GLY A 52 -10.32 39.34 3.76
C GLY A 52 -10.57 40.06 2.43
N VAL A 53 -9.83 39.69 1.38
CA VAL A 53 -10.00 40.24 0.03
C VAL A 53 -11.41 39.95 -0.51
N TRP A 54 -11.91 38.73 -0.33
CA TRP A 54 -13.26 38.35 -0.72
C TRP A 54 -14.32 39.15 0.05
N ALA A 55 -14.18 39.27 1.37
CA ALA A 55 -15.13 39.98 2.23
C ALA A 55 -15.24 41.47 1.84
N ILE A 56 -14.12 42.14 1.58
CA ILE A 56 -14.10 43.56 1.16
C ILE A 56 -14.84 43.77 -0.17
N GLN A 57 -14.93 42.74 -1.01
CA GLN A 57 -15.58 42.84 -2.32
C GLN A 57 -17.09 42.63 -2.29
N GLN A 58 -17.66 42.14 -1.19
CA GLN A 58 -19.08 41.78 -1.11
C GLN A 58 -20.01 43.01 -1.03
N PRO A 59 -21.11 43.05 -1.80
CA PRO A 59 -22.05 44.18 -1.81
C PRO A 59 -22.57 44.56 -0.42
N TRP A 60 -22.98 43.57 0.38
CA TRP A 60 -23.52 43.79 1.73
C TRP A 60 -22.50 44.32 2.74
N ILE A 61 -21.20 44.14 2.50
CA ILE A 61 -20.12 44.71 3.33
C ILE A 61 -19.76 46.13 2.87
N LYS A 62 -19.82 46.39 1.55
CA LYS A 62 -19.58 47.73 0.99
C LYS A 62 -20.71 48.71 1.31
N GLU A 63 -21.95 48.21 1.34
CA GLU A 63 -23.16 48.99 1.58
C GLU A 63 -23.50 49.14 3.07
N ALA A 64 -22.72 48.52 3.97
CA ALA A 64 -22.90 48.64 5.41
C ALA A 64 -22.77 50.11 5.86
N LYS A 65 -23.83 50.65 6.47
CA LYS A 65 -23.92 52.06 6.86
C LYS A 65 -23.00 52.41 8.04
N ARG A 66 -22.69 51.45 8.91
CA ARG A 66 -21.84 51.66 10.08
C ARG A 66 -20.43 51.13 9.84
N PRO A 67 -19.38 51.95 10.05
CA PRO A 67 -18.00 51.49 9.92
C PRO A 67 -17.69 50.28 10.80
N PHE A 68 -18.23 50.24 12.01
CA PHE A 68 -18.05 49.11 12.92
C PHE A 68 -18.54 47.79 12.31
N GLU A 69 -19.77 47.74 11.80
CA GLU A 69 -20.35 46.55 11.16
C GLU A 69 -19.48 46.05 10.01
N ARG A 70 -18.96 46.96 9.18
CA ARG A 70 -18.04 46.63 8.09
C ARG A 70 -16.74 45.99 8.57
N HIS A 71 -16.07 46.59 9.56
CA HIS A 71 -14.82 46.05 10.10
C HIS A 71 -15.04 44.71 10.80
N THR A 72 -16.14 44.58 11.55
CA THR A 72 -16.51 43.33 12.23
C THR A 72 -16.78 42.21 11.22
N SER A 73 -17.53 42.46 10.14
CA SER A 73 -17.78 41.45 9.10
C SER A 73 -16.51 40.99 8.38
N ILE A 74 -15.58 41.91 8.11
CA ILE A 74 -14.28 41.57 7.51
C ILE A 74 -13.43 40.76 8.49
N ALA A 75 -13.32 41.20 9.74
CA ALA A 75 -12.56 40.49 10.79
C ALA A 75 -13.12 39.08 11.03
N LEU A 76 -14.45 38.94 11.10
CA LEU A 76 -15.11 37.64 11.21
C LEU A 76 -14.84 36.75 10.00
N SER A 77 -14.82 37.30 8.78
CA SER A 77 -14.52 36.50 7.57
C SER A 77 -13.06 36.00 7.57
N ILE A 78 -12.11 36.87 7.92
CA ILE A 78 -10.68 36.53 8.03
C ILE A 78 -10.44 35.42 9.06
N LEU A 79 -11.17 35.44 10.17
CA LEU A 79 -11.02 34.46 11.25
C LEU A 79 -11.82 33.18 10.99
N LEU A 80 -13.12 33.30 10.71
CA LEU A 80 -14.03 32.14 10.68
C LEU A 80 -13.85 31.28 9.43
N ILE A 81 -13.56 31.84 8.26
CA ILE A 81 -13.43 31.04 7.04
C ILE A 81 -12.26 30.04 7.14
N PRO A 82 -11.04 30.44 7.56
CA PRO A 82 -9.95 29.48 7.78
C PRO A 82 -10.23 28.47 8.89
N ILE A 83 -10.85 28.90 10.00
CA ILE A 83 -11.25 28.01 11.10
C ILE A 83 -12.23 26.94 10.60
N LEU A 84 -13.30 27.35 9.91
CA LEU A 84 -14.32 26.44 9.39
C LEU A 84 -13.75 25.51 8.32
N ALA A 85 -12.93 26.02 7.40
CA ALA A 85 -12.27 25.19 6.39
C ALA A 85 -11.39 24.12 7.05
N TYR A 86 -10.63 24.47 8.07
CA TYR A 86 -9.82 23.54 8.84
C TYR A 86 -10.67 22.52 9.61
N ILE A 87 -11.69 22.96 10.36
CA ILE A 87 -12.56 22.07 11.15
C ILE A 87 -13.31 21.09 10.24
N VAL A 88 -13.89 21.56 9.13
CA VAL A 88 -14.62 20.71 8.20
C VAL A 88 -13.70 19.68 7.56
N ALA A 89 -12.50 20.10 7.15
CA ALA A 89 -11.50 19.18 6.59
C ALA A 89 -11.06 18.11 7.61
N LEU A 90 -10.73 18.54 8.84
CA LEU A 90 -10.32 17.65 9.92
C LEU A 90 -11.44 16.67 10.28
N ALA A 91 -12.66 17.16 10.49
CA ALA A 91 -13.82 16.34 10.81
C ALA A 91 -14.14 15.34 9.69
N SER A 92 -14.11 15.77 8.43
CA SER A 92 -14.30 14.89 7.27
C SER A 92 -13.22 13.81 7.20
N GLY A 93 -11.96 14.17 7.45
CA GLY A 93 -10.83 13.24 7.50
C GLY A 93 -11.01 12.17 8.58
N VAL A 94 -11.33 12.58 9.81
CA VAL A 94 -11.57 11.68 10.95
C VAL A 94 -12.79 10.78 10.71
N ILE A 95 -13.89 11.33 10.19
CA ILE A 95 -15.09 10.55 9.88
C ILE A 95 -14.78 9.50 8.81
N LEU A 96 -14.10 9.89 7.72
CA LEU A 96 -13.71 8.97 6.66
C LEU A 96 -12.79 7.86 7.19
N GLU A 97 -11.80 8.22 8.00
CA GLU A 97 -10.90 7.23 8.63
C GLU A 97 -11.67 6.24 9.50
N ARG A 98 -12.59 6.71 10.36
CA ARG A 98 -13.42 5.83 11.19
C ARG A 98 -14.31 4.93 10.36
N ILE A 99 -14.93 5.44 9.29
CA ILE A 99 -15.76 4.64 8.39
C ILE A 99 -14.91 3.57 7.70
N SER A 100 -13.74 3.93 7.18
CA SER A 100 -12.89 2.98 6.47
C SER A 100 -12.29 1.93 7.43
N ALA A 101 -11.91 2.32 8.65
CA ALA A 101 -11.50 1.39 9.71
C ALA A 101 -12.63 0.43 10.12
N ALA A 102 -13.86 0.92 10.29
CA ALA A 102 -15.00 0.08 10.63
C ALA A 102 -15.35 -0.91 9.50
N ARG A 103 -15.25 -0.49 8.23
CA ARG A 103 -15.43 -1.38 7.08
C ARG A 103 -14.34 -2.45 7.02
N TYR A 104 -13.09 -2.06 7.22
CA TYR A 104 -11.97 -3.00 7.28
C TYR A 104 -12.13 -4.01 8.41
N ASP A 105 -12.49 -3.56 9.62
CA ASP A 105 -12.69 -4.45 10.77
C ASP A 105 -13.82 -5.46 10.53
N LYS A 106 -14.93 -5.03 9.92
CA LYS A 106 -15.99 -5.94 9.51
C LYS A 106 -15.49 -7.01 8.53
N ALA A 107 -14.83 -6.61 7.44
CA ALA A 107 -14.28 -7.54 6.46
C ALA A 107 -13.23 -8.48 7.09
N ARG A 108 -12.42 -7.95 8.01
CA ARG A 108 -11.43 -8.72 8.78
C ARG A 108 -12.10 -9.79 9.63
N ILE A 109 -13.19 -9.47 10.34
CA ILE A 109 -13.94 -10.42 11.17
C ILE A 109 -14.52 -11.53 10.29
N GLU A 110 -15.12 -11.19 9.15
CA GLU A 110 -15.64 -12.18 8.19
C GLU A 110 -14.51 -13.11 7.71
N PHE A 111 -13.38 -12.53 7.29
CA PHE A 111 -12.18 -13.27 6.87
C PHE A 111 -11.57 -14.15 7.97
N MET A 112 -11.65 -13.74 9.24
CA MET A 112 -11.17 -14.54 10.39
C MET A 112 -11.95 -15.83 10.57
N THR A 113 -13.21 -15.87 10.15
CA THR A 113 -14.12 -17.01 10.34
C THR A 113 -14.34 -17.83 9.07
N ASP A 114 -14.00 -17.28 7.90
CA ASP A 114 -14.09 -17.95 6.61
C ASP A 114 -13.10 -19.13 6.54
N PRO A 115 -13.55 -20.40 6.39
CA PRO A 115 -12.66 -21.55 6.27
C PRO A 115 -11.62 -21.41 5.14
N ASP A 116 -11.99 -20.74 4.05
CA ASP A 116 -11.13 -20.48 2.89
C ASP A 116 -10.28 -19.21 3.04
N GLY A 117 -10.49 -18.46 4.13
CA GLY A 117 -9.79 -17.23 4.48
C GLY A 117 -8.63 -17.44 5.46
N PHE A 118 -8.67 -16.76 6.61
CA PHE A 118 -7.57 -16.81 7.60
C PHE A 118 -7.32 -18.21 8.21
N PRO A 119 -8.36 -18.97 8.62
CA PRO A 119 -8.20 -20.37 9.04
C PRO A 119 -7.39 -21.22 8.07
N PHE A 120 -7.63 -21.11 6.77
CA PHE A 120 -6.87 -21.84 5.75
C PHE A 120 -5.36 -21.54 5.85
N ILE A 121 -4.94 -20.28 5.74
CA ILE A 121 -3.51 -19.94 5.71
C ILE A 121 -2.82 -20.24 7.05
N LYS A 122 -3.54 -20.04 8.16
CA LYS A 122 -3.05 -20.37 9.50
C LYS A 122 -2.76 -21.86 9.64
N ASN A 123 -3.69 -22.71 9.22
CA ASN A 123 -3.54 -24.16 9.32
C ASN A 123 -2.48 -24.66 8.34
N PHE A 124 -2.52 -24.20 7.08
CA PHE A 124 -1.54 -24.55 6.05
C PHE A 124 -0.10 -24.25 6.49
N ALA A 125 0.15 -23.05 7.03
CA ALA A 125 1.46 -22.64 7.51
C ALA A 125 1.95 -23.49 8.69
N LEU A 126 1.06 -23.77 9.65
CA LEU A 126 1.40 -24.55 10.83
C LEU A 126 1.66 -26.02 10.48
N GLU A 127 0.78 -26.63 9.68
CA GLU A 127 0.84 -28.04 9.31
C GLU A 127 2.07 -28.37 8.46
N HIS A 128 2.34 -27.56 7.45
CA HIS A 128 3.40 -27.87 6.48
C HIS A 128 4.76 -27.27 6.84
N TYR A 129 4.81 -26.20 7.64
CA TYR A 129 6.05 -25.44 7.90
C TYR A 129 6.30 -25.14 9.38
N GLY A 130 5.40 -25.52 10.29
CA GLY A 130 5.52 -25.19 11.71
C GLY A 130 5.46 -23.68 11.98
N ALA A 131 4.96 -22.88 11.03
CA ALA A 131 4.93 -21.42 11.12
C ALA A 131 3.60 -20.95 11.71
N HIS A 132 3.68 -20.14 12.77
CA HIS A 132 2.50 -19.48 13.33
C HIS A 132 2.14 -18.24 12.51
N VAL A 133 0.91 -18.17 12.00
CA VAL A 133 0.39 -16.99 11.30
C VAL A 133 -0.65 -16.30 12.18
N VAL A 134 -0.50 -14.99 12.36
CA VAL A 134 -1.46 -14.11 13.03
C VAL A 134 -1.99 -13.08 12.04
N LEU A 135 -3.23 -12.64 12.25
CA LEU A 135 -3.84 -11.58 11.44
C LEU A 135 -3.69 -10.24 12.14
N THR A 136 -3.11 -9.25 11.46
CA THR A 136 -2.86 -7.90 11.99
C THR A 136 -4.10 -7.26 12.59
N SER A 137 -3.89 -6.42 13.61
CA SER A 137 -4.92 -5.65 14.29
C SER A 137 -5.57 -4.59 13.37
N PRO A 138 -6.88 -4.29 13.54
CA PRO A 138 -7.58 -3.27 12.73
C PRO A 138 -7.10 -1.83 12.97
N VAL A 139 -6.33 -1.58 14.04
CA VAL A 139 -5.86 -0.23 14.42
C VAL A 139 -4.51 0.17 13.82
N SER A 140 -3.86 -0.69 13.04
CA SER A 140 -2.52 -0.40 12.50
C SER A 140 -2.47 -0.52 10.98
N GLY A 141 -2.23 0.60 10.30
CA GLY A 141 -1.67 0.62 8.94
C GLY A 141 -2.59 1.12 7.82
N TRP A 142 -2.01 1.14 6.62
CA TRP A 142 -2.62 1.59 5.36
C TRP A 142 -3.77 0.68 4.88
N THR A 143 -3.94 -0.50 5.48
CA THR A 143 -4.99 -1.48 5.11
C THR A 143 -6.39 -1.06 5.49
N THR A 144 -6.52 -0.11 6.42
CA THR A 144 -7.78 0.57 6.74
C THR A 144 -8.24 1.49 5.61
N SER A 145 -7.40 1.80 4.61
CA SER A 145 -7.79 2.67 3.51
C SER A 145 -8.73 1.94 2.52
N SER A 146 -9.85 2.58 2.21
CA SER A 146 -10.81 2.11 1.19
C SER A 146 -10.35 2.40 -0.25
N PHE A 147 -9.29 3.21 -0.39
CA PHE A 147 -8.71 3.61 -1.67
C PHE A 147 -7.37 2.90 -1.88
N PRO A 148 -7.08 2.45 -3.11
CA PRO A 148 -5.75 1.94 -3.41
C PRO A 148 -4.76 3.09 -3.30
N LEU A 149 -3.88 3.03 -2.31
CA LEU A 149 -2.78 3.98 -2.19
C LEU A 149 -1.69 3.58 -3.20
N PRO A 150 -1.16 4.51 -4.01
CA PRO A 150 -0.01 4.23 -4.85
C PRO A 150 1.13 3.65 -4.01
N HIS A 151 1.72 2.53 -4.47
CA HIS A 151 2.80 1.80 -3.79
C HIS A 151 2.44 1.12 -2.46
N ALA A 152 1.16 1.15 -2.02
CA ALA A 152 0.71 0.24 -0.98
C ALA A 152 0.44 -1.13 -1.60
N SER A 153 0.95 -2.20 -0.97
CA SER A 153 0.59 -3.56 -1.39
C SER A 153 -0.90 -3.81 -1.13
N ALA A 154 -1.49 -4.90 -1.63
CA ALA A 154 -2.84 -5.30 -1.23
C ALA A 154 -2.81 -6.31 -0.06
N ALA A 155 -1.70 -7.00 0.07
CA ALA A 155 -1.37 -7.94 1.13
C ALA A 155 0.11 -7.80 1.48
N PHE A 156 0.48 -8.11 2.72
CA PHE A 156 1.87 -8.37 3.06
C PHE A 156 1.94 -9.30 4.26
N MET A 157 3.05 -10.02 4.40
CA MET A 157 3.35 -10.75 5.62
C MET A 157 4.68 -10.28 6.22
N ALA A 158 4.62 -9.73 7.43
CA ALA A 158 5.80 -9.36 8.19
C ALA A 158 6.24 -10.48 9.12
N ILE A 159 7.51 -10.44 9.53
CA ILE A 159 8.04 -11.36 10.54
C ILE A 159 7.98 -10.69 11.90
N GLY A 160 7.27 -11.31 12.82
CA GLY A 160 7.34 -11.04 14.24
C GLY A 160 8.25 -12.02 14.98
N PRO A 161 8.45 -11.84 16.30
CA PRO A 161 9.25 -12.76 17.11
C PRO A 161 8.59 -14.16 17.22
N GLY A 162 8.94 -15.05 16.29
CA GLY A 162 8.44 -16.43 16.25
C GLY A 162 7.09 -16.62 15.54
N PHE A 163 6.63 -15.62 14.77
CA PHE A 163 5.39 -15.72 13.99
C PHE A 163 5.45 -14.86 12.72
N CYS A 164 4.56 -15.16 11.78
CA CYS A 164 4.28 -14.36 10.61
C CYS A 164 3.01 -13.54 10.84
N GLU A 165 3.06 -12.24 10.59
CA GLU A 165 1.92 -11.35 10.69
C GLU A 165 1.37 -11.05 9.31
N LEU A 166 0.17 -11.56 9.01
CA LEU A 166 -0.54 -11.30 7.77
C LEU A 166 -1.36 -10.01 7.89
N THR A 167 -1.19 -9.12 6.93
CA THR A 167 -2.14 -8.06 6.65
C THR A 167 -2.71 -8.23 5.25
N LEU A 168 -4.03 -8.23 5.12
CA LEU A 168 -4.72 -8.49 3.86
C LEU A 168 -5.94 -7.59 3.75
N ASN A 169 -6.08 -6.92 2.60
CA ASN A 169 -7.32 -6.28 2.20
C ASN A 169 -7.84 -6.99 0.94
N GLN A 170 -8.82 -7.88 1.10
CA GLN A 170 -9.35 -8.70 0.00
C GLN A 170 -9.87 -7.84 -1.16
N GLU A 171 -10.59 -6.75 -0.90
CA GLU A 171 -11.07 -5.86 -1.96
C GLU A 171 -9.93 -5.29 -2.81
N ASN A 172 -8.83 -4.87 -2.17
CA ASN A 172 -7.68 -4.34 -2.88
C ASN A 172 -6.93 -5.44 -3.66
N VAL A 173 -6.90 -6.67 -3.14
CA VAL A 173 -6.39 -7.83 -3.88
C VAL A 173 -7.22 -8.00 -5.14
N LEU A 174 -8.54 -8.11 -5.01
CA LEU A 174 -9.45 -8.36 -6.14
C LEU A 174 -9.46 -7.24 -7.19
N ARG A 175 -9.22 -5.99 -6.80
CA ARG A 175 -9.03 -4.88 -7.77
C ARG A 175 -7.77 -5.06 -8.64
N GLY A 176 -6.77 -5.77 -8.13
CA GLY A 176 -5.50 -5.99 -8.82
C GLY A 176 -5.48 -7.20 -9.75
N PHE A 177 -6.47 -8.10 -9.68
CA PHE A 177 -6.47 -9.35 -10.44
C PHE A 177 -7.74 -9.48 -11.28
N SER A 178 -7.56 -9.85 -12.54
CA SER A 178 -8.64 -10.26 -13.44
C SER A 178 -8.72 -11.79 -13.45
N GLY A 179 -9.91 -12.37 -13.34
CA GLY A 179 -10.10 -13.82 -13.41
C GLY A 179 -11.53 -14.24 -13.11
N ASP A 180 -11.87 -15.47 -13.49
CA ASP A 180 -13.23 -16.00 -13.34
C ASP A 180 -13.53 -16.42 -11.89
N ASP A 181 -12.49 -16.71 -11.09
CA ASP A 181 -12.60 -17.09 -9.68
C ASP A 181 -11.74 -16.18 -8.78
N PRO A 182 -12.36 -15.14 -8.18
CA PRO A 182 -11.72 -14.24 -7.21
C PRO A 182 -11.11 -14.95 -5.99
N GLY A 183 -11.70 -16.05 -5.53
CA GLY A 183 -11.26 -16.74 -4.30
C GLY A 183 -9.88 -17.39 -4.45
N LEU A 184 -9.61 -17.98 -5.61
CA LEU A 184 -8.33 -18.63 -5.91
C LEU A 184 -7.17 -17.63 -5.94
N TRP A 185 -7.43 -16.40 -6.39
CA TRP A 185 -6.45 -15.31 -6.35
C TRP A 185 -6.13 -14.88 -4.93
N VAL A 186 -7.14 -14.72 -4.08
CA VAL A 186 -6.93 -14.36 -2.67
C VAL A 186 -6.10 -15.45 -1.98
N LYS A 187 -6.42 -16.73 -2.18
CA LYS A 187 -5.62 -17.85 -1.64
C LYS A 187 -4.18 -17.83 -2.14
N GLY A 188 -3.98 -17.68 -3.45
CA GLY A 188 -2.64 -17.62 -4.02
C GLY A 188 -1.81 -16.45 -3.52
N VAL A 189 -2.43 -15.28 -3.31
CA VAL A 189 -1.76 -14.13 -2.67
C VAL A 189 -1.38 -14.45 -1.22
N MET A 190 -2.26 -15.07 -0.43
CA MET A 190 -1.89 -15.48 0.93
C MET A 190 -0.71 -16.45 0.95
N ILE A 191 -0.68 -17.41 0.03
CA ILE A 191 0.42 -18.38 -0.14
C ILE A 191 1.71 -17.68 -0.58
N HIS A 192 1.63 -16.70 -1.48
CA HIS A 192 2.75 -15.85 -1.89
C HIS A 192 3.32 -15.07 -0.71
N GLU A 193 2.48 -14.41 0.08
CA GLU A 193 2.92 -13.65 1.26
C GLU A 193 3.52 -14.57 2.35
N LEU A 194 2.97 -15.78 2.53
CA LEU A 194 3.58 -16.78 3.40
C LEU A 194 5.00 -17.13 2.95
N ALA A 195 5.23 -17.29 1.66
CA ALA A 195 6.56 -17.58 1.13
C ALA A 195 7.57 -16.46 1.44
N HIS A 196 7.15 -15.19 1.45
CA HIS A 196 8.02 -14.11 1.91
C HIS A 196 8.41 -14.26 3.37
N CYS A 197 7.45 -14.58 4.26
CA CYS A 197 7.76 -14.84 5.66
C CYS A 197 8.69 -16.04 5.83
N LEU A 198 8.41 -17.15 5.14
CA LEU A 198 9.24 -18.35 5.18
C LEU A 198 10.65 -18.09 4.63
N ASP A 199 10.80 -17.26 3.61
CA ASP A 199 12.12 -16.92 3.07
C ASP A 199 12.96 -16.16 4.10
N ILE A 200 12.43 -15.05 4.59
CA ILE A 200 13.16 -14.13 5.47
C ILE A 200 13.37 -14.76 6.86
N SER A 201 12.45 -15.58 7.36
CA SER A 201 12.58 -16.21 8.68
C SER A 201 13.80 -17.13 8.80
N ARG A 202 14.29 -17.65 7.67
CA ARG A 202 15.51 -18.47 7.61
C ARG A 202 16.79 -17.67 7.77
N ASP A 203 16.70 -16.35 7.62
CA ASP A 203 17.82 -15.43 7.77
C ASP A 203 17.83 -14.73 9.13
N MET A 204 16.69 -14.71 9.82
CA MET A 204 16.56 -13.99 11.08
C MET A 204 17.24 -14.77 12.21
N PRO A 205 18.19 -14.14 12.93
CA PRO A 205 18.79 -14.74 14.12
C PRO A 205 17.71 -14.93 15.21
N SER A 206 17.82 -16.01 15.99
CA SER A 206 17.09 -16.06 17.27
C SER A 206 17.70 -15.05 18.24
N PHE A 207 16.96 -14.61 19.26
CA PHE A 207 17.47 -13.69 20.29
C PHE A 207 18.78 -14.15 20.96
N THR A 208 19.12 -15.44 20.87
CA THR A 208 20.31 -16.05 21.47
C THR A 208 21.37 -16.49 20.46
N ASN A 209 21.10 -16.39 19.15
CA ASN A 209 22.01 -16.85 18.10
C ASN A 209 22.28 -15.73 17.10
N ASN A 210 23.48 -15.15 17.13
CA ASN A 210 23.85 -14.01 16.30
C ASN A 210 24.17 -14.35 14.83
N LYS A 211 23.94 -15.60 14.39
CA LYS A 211 24.18 -15.99 13.00
C LYS A 211 23.01 -15.56 12.12
N ILE A 212 23.27 -14.59 11.25
CA ILE A 212 22.35 -14.09 10.24
C ILE A 212 22.48 -14.97 8.99
N GLY A 213 21.36 -15.48 8.49
CA GLY A 213 21.33 -16.21 7.22
C GLY A 213 21.32 -15.28 6.02
N ILE A 214 21.50 -15.85 4.83
CA ILE A 214 21.57 -15.10 3.56
C ILE A 214 20.70 -15.72 2.46
N LYS A 215 19.78 -16.64 2.80
CA LYS A 215 18.95 -17.35 1.83
C LYS A 215 17.98 -16.43 1.09
N SER A 216 17.43 -15.44 1.80
CA SER A 216 16.54 -14.43 1.24
C SER A 216 17.29 -13.28 0.56
N ILE A 217 18.63 -13.26 0.63
CA ILE A 217 19.48 -12.27 -0.03
C ILE A 217 19.86 -12.78 -1.43
N ALA A 218 19.83 -11.88 -2.42
CA ALA A 218 20.22 -12.25 -3.78
C ALA A 218 21.68 -12.77 -3.81
N PRO A 219 21.99 -13.81 -4.60
CA PRO A 219 23.34 -14.38 -4.68
C PRO A 219 24.44 -13.36 -4.99
N THR A 220 24.12 -12.33 -5.79
CA THR A 220 25.04 -11.24 -6.14
C THR A 220 25.40 -10.31 -4.99
N ALA A 221 24.61 -10.31 -3.91
CA ALA A 221 24.81 -9.46 -2.72
C ALA A 221 25.17 -10.28 -1.48
N ALA A 222 24.88 -11.58 -1.47
CA ALA A 222 25.02 -12.47 -0.31
C ALA A 222 26.46 -12.52 0.24
N GLY A 223 27.48 -12.46 -0.61
CA GLY A 223 28.89 -12.48 -0.20
C GLY A 223 29.36 -11.23 0.57
N ASN A 224 28.58 -10.15 0.56
CA ASN A 224 28.90 -8.90 1.26
C ASN A 224 28.18 -8.78 2.61
N VAL A 225 27.34 -9.75 2.98
CA VAL A 225 26.60 -9.74 4.25
C VAL A 225 27.47 -10.35 5.34
N VAL A 226 27.94 -9.52 6.26
CA VAL A 226 28.82 -9.91 7.37
C VAL A 226 28.22 -9.60 8.74
N ASP A 227 27.19 -8.75 8.78
CA ASP A 227 26.50 -8.27 9.96
C ASP A 227 25.04 -7.89 9.62
N LEU A 228 24.31 -7.35 10.61
CA LEU A 228 22.90 -7.01 10.45
C LEU A 228 22.70 -5.79 9.55
N GLU A 229 23.58 -4.81 9.65
CA GLU A 229 23.56 -3.58 8.87
C GLU A 229 23.74 -3.88 7.37
N SER A 230 24.75 -4.68 7.01
CA SER A 230 24.97 -5.14 5.64
C SER A 230 23.85 -6.05 5.15
N HIS A 231 23.23 -6.87 6.01
CA HIS A 231 22.03 -7.62 5.65
C HIS A 231 20.85 -6.70 5.31
N ILE A 232 20.59 -5.67 6.13
CA ILE A 232 19.51 -4.69 5.89
C ILE A 232 19.77 -3.91 4.59
N GLU A 233 21.01 -3.50 4.34
CA GLU A 233 21.39 -2.83 3.10
C GLU A 233 21.17 -3.76 1.88
N ALA A 234 21.66 -4.99 1.94
CA ALA A 234 21.49 -5.98 0.88
C ALA A 234 20.01 -6.33 0.64
N ALA A 235 19.20 -6.39 1.69
CA ALA A 235 17.75 -6.64 1.62
C ALA A 235 17.00 -5.52 0.90
N ASN A 236 17.48 -4.28 0.99
CA ASN A 236 16.87 -3.12 0.33
C ASN A 236 17.21 -3.04 -1.17
N GLY A 237 18.25 -3.75 -1.62
CA GLY A 237 18.67 -3.81 -3.01
C GLY A 237 17.61 -4.42 -3.94
N LEU A 238 17.48 -3.85 -5.15
CA LEU A 238 16.51 -4.31 -6.16
C LEU A 238 16.67 -5.80 -6.52
N ALA A 239 17.92 -6.28 -6.61
CA ALA A 239 18.19 -7.68 -6.91
C ALA A 239 17.61 -8.61 -5.82
N THR A 240 17.77 -8.24 -4.55
CA THR A 240 17.24 -9.00 -3.41
C THR A 240 15.71 -8.94 -3.34
N LYS A 241 15.11 -7.75 -3.57
CA LYS A 241 13.65 -7.65 -3.66
C LYS A 241 13.10 -8.58 -4.73
N ARG A 242 13.67 -8.55 -5.94
CA ARG A 242 13.29 -9.46 -7.02
C ARG A 242 13.55 -10.94 -6.69
N TRP A 243 14.64 -11.24 -5.98
CA TRP A 243 14.95 -12.61 -5.53
C TRP A 243 13.91 -13.17 -4.57
N ARG A 244 13.37 -12.32 -3.68
CA ARG A 244 12.30 -12.69 -2.75
C ARG A 244 10.96 -12.85 -3.49
N GLU A 245 10.63 -11.94 -4.40
CA GLU A 245 9.45 -12.04 -5.27
C GLU A 245 9.46 -13.32 -6.11
N ALA A 246 10.63 -13.68 -6.64
CA ALA A 246 10.79 -14.90 -7.43
C ALA A 246 10.44 -16.15 -6.61
N LEU A 247 10.90 -16.26 -5.37
CA LEU A 247 10.52 -17.39 -4.51
C LEU A 247 9.02 -17.41 -4.27
N ALA A 248 8.45 -16.26 -3.91
CA ALA A 248 7.05 -16.17 -3.53
C ALA A 248 6.11 -16.49 -4.70
N ASP A 249 6.41 -16.00 -5.90
CA ASP A 249 5.65 -16.34 -7.11
C ASP A 249 5.83 -17.82 -7.49
N VAL A 250 7.05 -18.37 -7.42
CA VAL A 250 7.29 -19.80 -7.71
C VAL A 250 6.51 -20.67 -6.73
N PHE A 251 6.57 -20.36 -5.43
CA PHE A 251 5.86 -21.09 -4.38
C PHE A 251 4.34 -21.07 -4.61
N ALA A 252 3.76 -19.91 -4.91
CA ALA A 252 2.33 -19.80 -5.24
C ALA A 252 1.95 -20.59 -6.50
N VAL A 253 2.79 -20.55 -7.55
CA VAL A 253 2.59 -21.35 -8.77
C VAL A 253 2.58 -22.84 -8.46
N GLY A 254 3.54 -23.33 -7.67
CA GLY A 254 3.59 -24.74 -7.29
C GLY A 254 2.37 -25.16 -6.46
N TYR A 255 1.96 -24.34 -5.48
CA TYR A 255 0.73 -24.57 -4.74
C TYR A 255 -0.47 -24.74 -5.66
N TRP A 256 -0.75 -23.76 -6.54
CA TRP A 256 -1.89 -23.86 -7.46
C TRP A 256 -1.82 -25.11 -8.33
N ARG A 257 -0.65 -25.42 -8.89
CA ARG A 257 -0.49 -26.61 -9.74
C ARG A 257 -0.73 -27.93 -9.00
N MET A 258 -0.53 -27.97 -7.69
CA MET A 258 -0.77 -29.16 -6.87
C MET A 258 -2.24 -29.34 -6.48
N VAL A 259 -3.00 -28.25 -6.35
CA VAL A 259 -4.32 -28.29 -5.69
C VAL A 259 -5.47 -27.76 -6.53
N GLU A 260 -5.20 -26.93 -7.54
CA GLU A 260 -6.22 -26.26 -8.34
C GLU A 260 -6.31 -26.81 -9.78
N PRO A 261 -7.48 -27.32 -10.21
CA PRO A 261 -7.68 -27.78 -11.59
C PRO A 261 -7.45 -26.67 -12.64
N SER A 262 -7.69 -25.41 -12.25
CA SER A 262 -7.56 -24.22 -13.11
C SER A 262 -6.17 -23.58 -13.07
N ALA A 263 -5.17 -24.23 -12.45
CA ALA A 263 -3.83 -23.67 -12.24
C ALA A 263 -3.20 -23.07 -13.51
N ASN A 264 -3.34 -23.71 -14.67
CA ASN A 264 -2.76 -23.22 -15.92
C ASN A 264 -3.23 -21.80 -16.28
N LYS A 265 -4.51 -21.48 -16.01
CA LYS A 265 -5.06 -20.14 -16.25
C LYS A 265 -4.51 -19.13 -15.24
N LEU A 266 -4.52 -19.48 -13.95
CA LEU A 266 -3.98 -18.64 -12.87
C LEU A 266 -2.50 -18.29 -13.11
N VAL A 267 -1.70 -19.28 -13.52
CA VAL A 267 -0.28 -19.11 -13.82
C VAL A 267 -0.06 -18.23 -15.04
N ALA A 268 -0.87 -18.37 -16.09
CA ALA A 268 -0.81 -17.53 -17.28
C ALA A 268 -1.12 -16.06 -16.96
N ASP A 269 -2.19 -15.83 -16.17
CA ASP A 269 -2.60 -14.49 -15.75
C ASP A 269 -1.54 -13.84 -14.84
N LEU A 270 -0.97 -14.60 -13.88
CA LEU A 270 0.12 -14.12 -13.02
C LEU A 270 1.33 -13.72 -13.87
N LYS A 271 1.71 -14.56 -14.84
CA LYS A 271 2.85 -14.30 -15.73
C LYS A 271 2.69 -13.00 -16.50
N GLU A 272 1.50 -12.73 -17.06
CA GLU A 272 1.24 -11.49 -17.79
C GLU A 272 1.28 -10.27 -16.85
N LYS A 273 0.71 -10.39 -15.65
CA LYS A 273 0.77 -9.33 -14.64
C LYS A 273 2.21 -8.98 -14.24
N ARG A 274 3.06 -9.98 -13.99
CA ARG A 274 4.45 -9.78 -13.58
C ARG A 274 5.34 -9.28 -14.72
N ARG A 275 4.98 -9.54 -15.98
CA ARG A 275 5.65 -8.97 -17.16
C ARG A 275 5.51 -7.44 -17.22
N ASN A 276 4.34 -6.92 -16.85
CA ASN A 276 4.02 -5.49 -16.87
C ASN A 276 4.12 -4.82 -15.49
N GLY A 277 4.63 -5.54 -14.48
CA GLY A 277 4.75 -5.08 -13.11
C GLY A 277 5.93 -4.14 -12.88
N ALA A 278 5.97 -3.53 -11.68
CA ALA A 278 7.14 -2.76 -11.25
C ALA A 278 8.42 -3.62 -11.28
N THR A 279 9.58 -2.99 -11.44
CA THR A 279 10.87 -3.66 -11.67
C THR A 279 11.22 -4.76 -10.67
N ALA A 280 10.83 -4.62 -9.40
CA ALA A 280 11.04 -5.64 -8.38
C ALA A 280 10.19 -6.91 -8.63
N HIS A 281 8.99 -6.75 -9.19
CA HIS A 281 8.02 -7.81 -9.47
C HIS A 281 8.19 -8.43 -10.87
N THR A 282 9.25 -8.12 -11.61
CA THR A 282 9.47 -8.69 -12.95
C THR A 282 10.01 -10.12 -12.84
N THR A 283 9.12 -11.07 -12.53
CA THR A 283 9.42 -12.47 -12.18
C THR A 283 8.91 -13.51 -13.20
N SER A 284 8.38 -13.05 -14.34
CA SER A 284 7.74 -13.91 -15.36
C SER A 284 8.63 -15.04 -15.89
N CYS A 285 9.96 -14.87 -15.85
CA CYS A 285 10.94 -15.92 -16.17
C CYS A 285 10.86 -17.09 -15.18
N TRP A 286 10.94 -16.84 -13.88
CA TRP A 286 10.84 -17.89 -12.85
C TRP A 286 9.46 -18.56 -12.86
N ILE A 287 8.39 -17.79 -13.05
CA ILE A 287 7.04 -18.34 -13.20
C ILE A 287 6.98 -19.34 -14.36
N GLN A 288 7.65 -19.05 -15.49
CA GLN A 288 7.70 -19.97 -16.62
C GLN A 288 8.50 -21.25 -16.33
N TYR A 289 9.60 -21.17 -15.58
CA TYR A 289 10.29 -22.38 -15.11
C TYR A 289 9.41 -23.20 -14.16
N ALA A 290 8.78 -22.53 -13.19
CA ALA A 290 7.88 -23.17 -12.22
C ALA A 290 6.66 -23.82 -12.87
N ALA A 291 6.14 -23.26 -13.97
CA ALA A 291 5.03 -23.85 -14.71
C ALA A 291 5.38 -25.19 -15.37
N ASN A 292 6.65 -25.40 -15.73
CA ASN A 292 7.12 -26.56 -16.50
C ASN A 292 7.88 -27.59 -15.65
N ALA A 293 8.29 -27.23 -14.43
CA ALA A 293 8.99 -28.12 -13.54
C ALA A 293 8.09 -29.29 -13.05
N PRO A 294 8.65 -30.48 -12.80
CA PRO A 294 7.96 -31.52 -12.05
C PRO A 294 7.52 -30.98 -10.68
N LEU A 295 6.32 -31.35 -10.22
CA LEU A 295 5.83 -30.92 -8.91
C LEU A 295 6.50 -31.73 -7.79
N PRO A 296 6.63 -31.15 -6.58
CA PRO A 296 7.09 -31.90 -5.42
C PRO A 296 6.01 -32.91 -4.97
N ASP A 297 6.43 -33.94 -4.24
CA ASP A 297 5.54 -35.03 -3.81
C ASP A 297 4.45 -34.59 -2.82
N ASN A 298 4.69 -33.51 -2.07
CA ASN A 298 3.77 -33.01 -1.04
C ASN A 298 3.99 -31.51 -0.79
N LEU A 299 2.99 -30.90 -0.14
CA LEU A 299 2.98 -29.48 0.15
C LEU A 299 4.12 -29.04 1.10
N SER A 300 4.58 -29.89 2.01
CA SER A 300 5.72 -29.57 2.89
C SER A 300 7.05 -29.43 2.14
N SER A 301 7.16 -30.05 0.96
CA SER A 301 8.36 -29.99 0.10
C SER A 301 8.33 -28.80 -0.88
N LEU A 302 7.25 -28.01 -0.87
CA LEU A 302 7.04 -26.92 -1.82
C LEU A 302 8.05 -25.77 -1.64
N LEU A 303 8.46 -25.47 -0.40
CA LEU A 303 9.45 -24.40 -0.15
C LEU A 303 10.84 -24.76 -0.72
N SER A 304 11.30 -25.99 -0.50
CA SER A 304 12.57 -26.46 -1.06
C SER A 304 12.53 -26.57 -2.58
N TRP A 305 11.39 -27.02 -3.13
CA TRP A 305 11.17 -27.04 -4.58
C TRP A 305 11.20 -25.63 -5.18
N ALA A 306 10.61 -24.65 -4.50
CA ALA A 306 10.62 -23.26 -4.95
C ALA A 306 12.03 -22.66 -4.91
N ASP A 307 12.83 -22.97 -3.88
CA ASP A 307 14.24 -22.59 -3.83
C ASP A 307 15.06 -23.20 -4.98
N GLU A 308 14.85 -24.49 -5.27
CA GLU A 308 15.55 -25.18 -6.35
C GLU A 308 15.27 -24.50 -7.70
N ILE A 309 14.01 -24.21 -8.01
CA ILE A 309 13.66 -23.48 -9.24
C ILE A 309 14.26 -22.08 -9.23
N ARG A 310 14.12 -21.34 -8.12
CA ARG A 310 14.65 -19.97 -8.00
C ARG A 310 16.15 -19.93 -8.28
N THR A 311 16.89 -20.92 -7.80
CA THR A 311 18.36 -21.01 -7.90
C THR A 311 18.87 -21.57 -9.22
N THR A 312 18.17 -22.55 -9.80
CA THR A 312 18.60 -23.19 -11.06
C THR A 312 18.11 -22.46 -12.31
N ALA A 313 17.03 -21.68 -12.21
CA ALA A 313 16.52 -20.91 -13.33
C ALA A 313 17.54 -19.84 -13.76
N HIS A 314 17.87 -19.81 -15.06
CA HIS A 314 18.78 -18.83 -15.65
C HIS A 314 18.10 -17.48 -15.89
N CYS A 315 17.47 -16.93 -14.85
CA CYS A 315 16.72 -15.68 -14.90
C CYS A 315 17.56 -14.49 -14.39
N ALA A 316 17.37 -13.31 -14.99
CA ALA A 316 18.18 -12.15 -14.68
C ALA A 316 17.72 -11.41 -13.41
N LEU A 317 18.63 -11.26 -12.45
CA LEU A 317 18.42 -10.46 -11.22
C LEU A 317 18.54 -8.94 -11.44
N GLN A 318 19.09 -8.53 -12.58
CA GLN A 318 19.21 -7.14 -12.96
C GLN A 318 18.44 -6.89 -14.27
N HIS A 319 17.77 -5.75 -14.36
CA HIS A 319 17.39 -5.21 -15.67
C HIS A 319 18.68 -4.76 -16.34
N LYS A 320 19.05 -5.34 -17.50
CA LYS A 320 20.00 -4.66 -18.39
C LYS A 320 19.38 -3.30 -18.69
N ARG A 321 20.06 -2.21 -18.28
CA ARG A 321 19.80 -0.89 -18.85
C ARG A 321 20.13 -1.01 -20.33
N SER A 322 19.10 -1.08 -21.16
CA SER A 322 19.21 -0.75 -22.59
C SER A 322 19.33 0.75 -22.71
#